data_AF-A0A6A0QWF8-F1
#
_entry.id   AF-A0A6A0QWF8-F1
#
_cell.length_a   1.000
_cell.length_b   1.000
_cell.length_c   1.000
_cell.angle_alpha   90.00
_cell.angle_beta   90.00
_cell.angle_gamma   90.00
#
_symmetry.space_group_name_H-M   'P 1'
#
loop_
_entity.id
_entity.type
_entity.pdbx_description
1 polymer ?
#
loop_
_entity_poly.entity_id
_entity_poly.type
_entity_poly.pdbx_seq_one_letter_code
_entity_poly.pdbx_strand_id
1 'polypeptide(L)'
;MKQIFLVLLICCSFFAIAKEPSSQYDTLLIETNYNGKNIFFRNQFHSSKGVAGLATKEVKVNGEIIQSEINQSVFEIPISNKKRGDKLNIELIYVRGKKPEILNYKSI
;
A
#
# COMPACT_ATOMS: atom_id res chain seq x y z
N MET A 1 17.54 -52.10 -8.85
CA MET A 1 18.12 -50.77 -9.17
C MET A 1 17.20 -49.87 -10.00
N LYS A 2 16.49 -50.38 -11.02
CA LYS A 2 15.56 -49.57 -11.85
C LYS A 2 14.31 -49.04 -11.11
N GLN A 3 13.77 -49.81 -10.16
CA GLN A 3 12.57 -49.43 -9.37
C GLN A 3 12.84 -48.30 -8.36
N ILE A 4 14.06 -48.23 -7.81
CA ILE A 4 14.48 -47.15 -6.88
C ILE A 4 14.60 -45.81 -7.63
N PHE A 5 15.03 -45.84 -8.89
CA PHE A 5 15.10 -44.65 -9.74
C PHE A 5 13.71 -44.10 -10.09
N LEU A 6 12.71 -44.99 -10.25
CA LEU A 6 11.33 -44.62 -10.54
C LEU A 6 10.65 -43.93 -9.33
N VAL A 7 10.91 -44.42 -8.12
CA VAL A 7 10.35 -43.83 -6.88
C VAL A 7 10.95 -42.45 -6.59
N LEU A 8 12.24 -42.25 -6.86
CA LEU A 8 12.90 -40.95 -6.68
C LEU A 8 12.33 -39.87 -7.63
N LEU A 9 11.99 -40.26 -8.87
CA LEU A 9 11.42 -39.35 -9.87
C LEU A 9 10.00 -38.88 -9.52
N ILE A 10 9.20 -39.74 -8.89
CA ILE A 10 7.84 -39.44 -8.43
C ILE A 10 7.87 -38.54 -7.17
N CYS A 11 8.87 -38.69 -6.30
CA CYS A 11 9.05 -37.80 -5.15
C CYS A 11 9.53 -36.39 -5.54
N CYS A 12 10.32 -36.25 -6.61
CA CYS A 12 10.74 -34.92 -7.11
C CYS A 12 9.60 -34.13 -7.77
N SER A 13 8.55 -34.77 -8.28
CA SER A 13 7.37 -34.09 -8.84
C SER A 13 6.43 -33.46 -7.80
N PHE A 14 6.68 -33.68 -6.49
CA PHE A 14 5.87 -33.12 -5.40
C PHE A 14 6.49 -31.89 -4.72
N PHE A 15 7.54 -31.27 -5.29
CA PHE A 15 7.89 -29.90 -4.93
C PHE A 15 6.84 -28.93 -5.50
N ALA A 16 5.69 -28.90 -4.82
CA ALA A 16 4.67 -27.91 -5.01
C ALA A 16 5.31 -26.52 -4.87
N ILE A 17 5.18 -25.73 -5.94
CA ILE A 17 5.52 -24.31 -5.93
C ILE A 17 4.64 -23.67 -4.84
N ALA A 18 5.22 -23.42 -3.67
CA ALA A 18 4.61 -22.58 -2.66
C ALA A 18 4.47 -21.18 -3.27
N LYS A 19 3.28 -20.88 -3.81
CA LYS A 19 2.97 -19.54 -4.28
C LYS A 19 2.83 -18.70 -3.02
N GLU A 20 3.92 -18.00 -2.67
CA GLU A 20 3.93 -16.98 -1.62
C GLU A 20 2.62 -16.18 -1.66
N PRO A 21 1.91 -16.02 -0.54
CA PRO A 21 0.70 -15.20 -0.51
C PRO A 21 1.11 -13.78 -0.91
N SER A 22 0.82 -13.42 -2.16
CA SER A 22 1.09 -12.08 -2.65
C SER A 22 0.28 -11.11 -1.81
N SER A 23 0.94 -10.27 -1.00
CA SER A 23 0.27 -9.20 -0.24
C SER A 23 -0.73 -8.48 -1.15
N GLN A 24 -1.99 -8.35 -0.70
CA GLN A 24 -3.02 -7.65 -1.47
C GLN A 24 -2.80 -6.12 -1.49
N TYR A 25 -1.89 -5.65 -0.64
CA TYR A 25 -1.62 -4.24 -0.42
C TYR A 25 -0.15 -3.91 -0.68
N ASP A 26 0.07 -2.69 -1.14
CA ASP A 26 1.39 -2.07 -1.28
C ASP A 26 1.43 -0.78 -0.42
N THR A 27 2.63 -0.29 -0.11
CA THR A 27 2.86 0.94 0.65
C THR A 27 3.53 1.99 -0.22
N LEU A 28 3.00 3.22 -0.21
CA LEU A 28 3.64 4.40 -0.80
C LEU A 28 4.30 5.19 0.32
N LEU A 29 5.62 5.29 0.27
CA LEU A 29 6.43 6.11 1.18
C LEU A 29 6.73 7.47 0.55
N ILE A 30 6.47 8.55 1.27
CA ILE A 30 6.80 9.91 0.86
C ILE A 30 7.56 10.58 2.01
N GLU A 31 8.83 10.93 1.75
CA GLU A 31 9.63 11.74 2.64
C GLU A 31 9.70 13.18 2.13
N THR A 32 9.32 14.14 2.97
CA THR A 32 9.26 15.57 2.63
C THR A 32 9.39 16.44 3.89
N ASN A 33 9.52 17.76 3.72
CA ASN A 33 9.42 18.72 4.80
C ASN A 33 8.08 19.47 4.69
N TYR A 34 7.37 19.61 5.80
CA TYR A 34 6.09 20.28 5.83
C TYR A 34 6.22 21.74 5.39
N ASN A 35 5.38 22.19 4.45
CA ASN A 35 5.48 23.55 3.91
C ASN A 35 4.36 24.50 4.37
N GLY A 36 3.52 24.08 5.31
CA GLY A 36 2.43 24.88 5.86
C GLY A 36 1.08 24.66 5.17
N LYS A 37 0.95 23.64 4.31
CA LYS A 37 -0.31 23.28 3.65
C LYS A 37 -0.56 21.78 3.75
N ASN A 38 -1.80 21.40 3.99
CA ASN A 38 -2.21 19.99 3.96
C ASN A 38 -2.02 19.38 2.57
N ILE A 39 -1.91 18.05 2.52
CA ILE A 39 -1.66 17.28 1.29
C ILE A 39 -2.94 16.52 0.93
N PHE A 40 -3.31 16.59 -0.34
CA PHE A 40 -4.51 15.94 -0.86
C PHE A 40 -4.13 14.80 -1.80
N PHE A 41 -4.85 13.69 -1.69
CA PHE A 41 -4.65 12.51 -2.52
C PHE A 41 -5.93 12.13 -3.26
N ARG A 42 -5.77 11.70 -4.51
CA ARG A 42 -6.79 10.97 -5.25
C ARG A 42 -6.71 9.50 -4.87
N ASN A 43 -7.84 8.96 -4.41
CA ASN A 43 -8.03 7.57 -4.06
C ASN A 43 -8.78 6.84 -5.18
N GLN A 44 -8.16 5.83 -5.76
CA GLN A 44 -8.76 5.11 -6.88
C GLN A 44 -9.80 4.10 -6.38
N PHE A 45 -10.87 3.94 -7.15
CA PHE A 45 -11.79 2.83 -6.95
C PHE A 45 -11.18 1.52 -7.46
N HIS A 46 -11.47 0.42 -6.78
CA HIS A 46 -11.16 -0.92 -7.22
C HIS A 46 -12.37 -1.83 -7.09
N SER A 47 -12.39 -2.86 -7.93
CA SER A 47 -13.31 -3.98 -7.85
C SER A 47 -12.55 -5.23 -8.21
N SER A 48 -12.52 -6.22 -7.33
CA SER A 48 -11.86 -7.50 -7.55
C SER A 48 -12.54 -8.60 -6.74
N LYS A 49 -12.83 -9.74 -7.39
CA LYS A 49 -13.39 -10.95 -6.75
C LYS A 49 -14.58 -10.68 -5.82
N GLY A 50 -15.49 -9.79 -6.21
CA GLY A 50 -16.70 -9.46 -5.45
C GLY A 50 -16.49 -8.45 -4.31
N VAL A 51 -15.26 -7.98 -4.07
CA VAL A 51 -14.97 -6.88 -3.14
C VAL A 51 -14.73 -5.61 -3.95
N ALA A 52 -15.48 -4.55 -3.64
CA ALA A 52 -15.36 -3.27 -4.30
C ALA A 52 -15.28 -2.14 -3.28
N GLY A 53 -14.55 -1.09 -3.60
CA GLY A 53 -14.37 0.06 -2.72
C GLY A 53 -13.18 0.90 -3.12
N LEU A 54 -12.79 1.82 -2.25
CA LEU A 54 -11.63 2.66 -2.47
C LEU A 54 -10.34 1.95 -2.03
N ALA A 55 -9.26 2.26 -2.75
CA ALA A 55 -8.01 1.51 -2.70
C ALA A 55 -7.17 1.84 -1.48
N THR A 56 -7.06 3.12 -1.08
CA THR A 56 -6.31 3.52 0.12
C THR A 56 -7.05 3.01 1.37
N LYS A 57 -6.32 2.33 2.25
CA LYS A 57 -6.85 1.74 3.49
C LYS A 57 -6.46 2.53 4.72
N GLU A 58 -5.21 2.96 4.76
CA GLU A 58 -4.62 3.59 5.93
C GLU A 58 -3.55 4.58 5.52
N VAL A 59 -3.45 5.66 6.29
CA VAL A 59 -2.42 6.69 6.16
C VAL A 59 -1.73 6.85 7.50
N LYS A 60 -0.41 6.74 7.49
CA LYS A 60 0.45 7.07 8.63
C LYS A 60 1.28 8.29 8.36
N VAL A 61 1.51 9.10 9.40
CA VAL A 61 2.45 10.22 9.39
C VAL A 61 3.40 10.04 10.55
N ASN A 62 4.70 9.91 10.25
CA ASN A 62 5.76 9.65 11.24
C ASN A 62 5.46 8.41 12.11
N GLY A 63 4.92 7.35 11.49
CA GLY A 63 4.60 6.07 12.14
C GLY A 63 3.25 6.02 12.86
N GLU A 64 2.57 7.16 13.04
CA GLU A 64 1.25 7.23 13.68
C GLU A 64 0.13 7.10 12.64
N ILE A 65 -0.87 6.26 12.89
CA ILE A 65 -2.06 6.13 12.05
C ILE A 65 -2.91 7.39 12.22
N ILE A 66 -3.04 8.19 11.16
CA ILE A 66 -3.83 9.43 11.18
C ILE A 66 -5.21 9.21 10.58
N GLN A 67 -5.35 8.29 9.62
CA GLN A 67 -6.63 7.98 9.01
C GLN A 67 -6.69 6.51 8.60
N SER A 68 -7.79 5.84 8.94
CA SER A 68 -8.15 4.49 8.52
C SER A 68 -9.52 4.52 7.84
N GLU A 69 -9.87 3.43 7.15
CA GLU A 69 -11.21 3.25 6.54
C GLU A 69 -11.60 4.38 5.55
N ILE A 70 -10.63 4.82 4.74
CA ILE A 70 -10.79 5.96 3.84
C ILE A 70 -11.81 5.61 2.74
N ASN A 71 -12.98 6.23 2.83
CA ASN A 71 -14.12 6.02 1.93
C ASN A 71 -14.39 7.19 0.98
N GLN A 72 -13.41 8.07 0.77
CA GLN A 72 -13.49 9.23 -0.12
C GLN A 72 -12.57 9.09 -1.33
N SER A 73 -13.07 9.40 -2.53
CA SER A 73 -12.30 9.38 -3.80
C SER A 73 -11.20 10.44 -3.85
N VAL A 74 -11.31 11.47 -3.00
CA VAL A 74 -10.28 12.46 -2.69
C VAL A 74 -10.29 12.67 -1.19
N PHE A 75 -9.12 12.63 -0.56
CA PHE A 75 -8.99 12.83 0.89
C PHE A 75 -7.78 13.72 1.20
N GLU A 76 -7.80 14.29 2.40
CA GLU A 76 -6.80 15.19 2.95
C GLU A 76 -6.03 14.48 4.07
N ILE A 77 -4.71 14.69 4.14
CA ILE A 77 -3.94 14.32 5.33
C ILE A 77 -3.89 15.53 6.26
N PRO A 78 -4.52 15.48 7.46
CA PRO A 78 -4.53 16.59 8.39
C PRO A 78 -3.17 16.69 9.10
N ILE A 79 -2.29 17.57 8.59
CA ILE A 79 -0.94 17.82 9.11
C ILE A 79 -0.79 19.25 9.65
N SER A 80 -1.91 19.91 9.91
CA SER A 80 -1.98 21.31 10.37
C SER A 80 -1.32 21.57 11.72
N ASN A 81 -1.08 20.53 12.53
CA ASN A 81 -0.38 20.62 13.81
C ASN A 81 1.15 20.62 13.69
N LYS A 82 1.71 20.47 12.48
CA LYS A 82 3.16 20.48 12.24
C LYS A 82 3.67 21.89 11.95
N LYS A 83 4.95 22.14 12.24
CA LYS A 83 5.62 23.42 11.92
C LYS A 83 6.25 23.34 10.54
N ARG A 84 6.29 24.48 9.85
CA ARG A 84 6.96 24.57 8.55
C ARG A 84 8.43 24.15 8.70
N GLY A 85 8.89 23.24 7.85
CA GLY A 85 10.22 22.64 7.91
C GLY A 85 10.28 21.30 8.64
N ASP A 86 9.23 20.90 9.37
CA ASP A 86 9.20 19.60 10.06
C ASP A 86 9.30 18.46 9.04
N LYS A 87 10.16 17.48 9.31
CA LYS A 87 10.26 16.28 8.48
C LYS A 87 8.96 15.46 8.62
N LEU A 88 8.39 15.09 7.48
CA LEU A 88 7.25 14.21 7.36
C LEU A 88 7.68 12.93 6.65
N ASN A 89 7.33 11.80 7.25
CA ASN A 89 7.33 10.50 6.62
C ASN A 89 5.88 10.03 6.50
N ILE A 90 5.35 10.02 5.28
CA ILE A 90 3.96 9.67 5.00
C ILE A 90 3.94 8.27 4.38
N GLU A 91 3.20 7.37 5.00
CA GLU A 91 2.97 6.01 4.50
C GLU A 91 1.50 5.86 4.13
N LEU A 92 1.22 5.53 2.86
CA LEU A 92 -0.13 5.17 2.42
C LEU A 92 -0.16 3.68 2.12
N ILE A 93 -1.02 2.94 2.82
CA ILE A 93 -1.30 1.53 2.52
C ILE A 93 -2.50 1.47 1.58
N TYR A 94 -2.35 0.80 0.42
CA TYR A 94 -3.37 0.77 -0.62
C TYR A 94 -3.41 -0.57 -1.35
N VAL A 95 -4.55 -0.88 -1.98
CA VAL A 95 -4.71 -2.10 -2.80
C VAL A 95 -3.70 -2.11 -3.94
N ARG A 96 -2.98 -3.22 -4.10
CA ARG A 96 -1.93 -3.39 -5.13
C ARG A 96 -2.42 -2.99 -6.52
N GLY A 97 -1.60 -2.19 -7.21
CA GLY A 97 -1.90 -1.67 -8.55
C GLY A 97 -2.89 -0.50 -8.59
N LYS A 98 -3.28 0.06 -7.44
CA LYS A 98 -4.20 1.19 -7.31
C LYS A 98 -3.58 2.34 -6.51
N LYS A 99 -2.37 2.73 -6.94
CA LYS A 99 -1.53 3.73 -6.27
C LYS A 99 -2.27 5.07 -6.12
N PRO A 100 -2.32 5.66 -4.91
CA PRO A 100 -2.85 7.01 -4.70
C PRO A 100 -1.99 8.07 -5.39
N GLU A 101 -2.62 9.14 -5.85
CA GLU A 101 -1.94 10.25 -6.55
C GLU A 101 -2.01 11.53 -5.74
N ILE A 102 -0.89 12.23 -5.59
CA ILE A 102 -0.85 13.53 -4.93
C ILE A 102 -1.49 14.56 -5.86
N LEU A 103 -2.43 15.35 -5.36
CA LEU A 103 -3.11 16.37 -6.16
C LEU A 103 -2.43 17.74 -6.09
N ASN A 104 -1.70 18.01 -5.01
CA ASN A 104 -1.04 19.29 -4.75
C ASN A 104 0.45 19.11 -4.45
N TYR A 105 1.24 18.73 -5.45
CA TYR A 105 2.69 18.56 -5.32
C TYR A 105 3.44 19.79 -4.78
N LYS A 106 2.88 21.00 -4.92
CA LYS A 106 3.47 22.21 -4.31
C LYS A 106 3.36 22.24 -2.78
N SER A 107 2.69 21.27 -2.15
CA SER A 107 2.57 21.12 -0.69
C SER A 107 3.64 20.23 -0.06
N ILE A 108 4.52 19.64 -0.88
CA ILE A 108 5.65 18.79 -0.48
C ILE A 108 6.98 19.34 -0.99
#